data_AF-A0A1Z4LTJ1-F1
#
_entry.id   AF-A0A1Z4LTJ1-F1
#
_cell.length_a   1.000
_cell.length_b   1.000
_cell.length_c   1.000
_cell.angle_alpha   90.00
_cell.angle_beta   90.00
_cell.angle_gamma   90.00
#
_symmetry.space_group_name_H-M   'P 1'
#
loop_
_entity.id
_entity.type
_entity.pdbx_description
1 polymer ?
#
loop_
_entity_poly.entity_id
_entity_poly.type
_entity_poly.pdbx_seq_one_letter_code
_entity_poly.pdbx_strand_id
1 'polypeptide(L)'
;MSWDMLLYWLTHKQEGSWINFRKAAAEIASAEPIDIGDLCRDLRFQLSEASHVDFFIDGSQRWKVRPPILSGLVNFPEIAILCGGRTPKLLSRICDAASTFNCKIIKDITFGIITKISIEGTQKDIRKVADNVGIPYIPQKATFLSQDFVPILKQLENADEGIPLVKWERESFDWQLRRWTDSASSNTKNTVWKYSYYNNRHYFVYNQQGKLVRMPKHEAIYAMAALFCIPLLVYNKTQRTLITDISTPLPELYARVIYLCAGRPSRIEQGQIVYKDIPADLAGLLMVAIGQLHPGLRWVN
;
A
#
# COMPACT_ATOMS: atom_id res chain seq x y z
N MET A 1 -1.18 -17.58 -18.53
CA MET A 1 0.20 -17.07 -18.33
C MET A 1 0.37 -16.68 -16.87
N SER A 2 1.56 -16.79 -16.28
CA SER A 2 1.78 -16.36 -14.88
C SER A 2 2.12 -14.87 -14.84
N TRP A 3 1.43 -14.13 -13.97
CA TRP A 3 1.74 -12.73 -13.69
C TRP A 3 3.12 -12.51 -13.06
N ASP A 4 3.78 -13.57 -12.61
CA ASP A 4 5.20 -13.52 -12.24
C ASP A 4 6.06 -13.01 -13.40
N MET A 5 5.65 -13.23 -14.65
CA MET A 5 6.31 -12.66 -15.83
C MET A 5 6.31 -11.13 -15.81
N LEU A 6 5.22 -10.50 -15.35
CA LEU A 6 5.17 -9.04 -15.20
C LEU A 6 6.23 -8.59 -14.18
N LEU A 7 6.30 -9.25 -13.03
CA LEU A 7 7.28 -8.89 -11.99
C LEU A 7 8.72 -9.16 -12.46
N TYR A 8 8.98 -10.20 -13.25
CA TYR A 8 10.29 -10.43 -13.86
C TYR A 8 10.67 -9.33 -14.85
N TRP A 9 9.74 -8.92 -15.70
CA TRP A 9 9.95 -7.80 -16.63
C TRP A 9 10.21 -6.49 -15.88
N LEU A 10 9.41 -6.18 -14.86
CA LEU A 10 9.60 -5.01 -14.00
C LEU A 10 10.98 -5.06 -13.34
N THR A 11 11.38 -6.22 -12.81
CA THR A 11 12.70 -6.41 -12.19
C THR A 11 13.82 -6.23 -13.20
N HIS A 12 13.67 -6.68 -14.44
CA HIS A 12 14.68 -6.44 -15.48
C HIS A 12 14.79 -4.94 -15.82
N LYS A 13 13.66 -4.22 -15.87
CA LYS A 13 13.61 -2.79 -16.21
C LYS A 13 13.96 -1.86 -15.06
N GLN A 14 13.80 -2.29 -13.81
CA GLN A 14 14.04 -1.56 -12.55
C GLN A 14 13.16 -0.32 -12.32
N GLU A 15 12.88 0.47 -13.35
CA GLU A 15 11.98 1.62 -13.29
C GLU A 15 11.34 1.92 -14.64
N GLY A 16 10.28 2.72 -14.65
CA GLY A 16 9.63 3.13 -15.89
C GLY A 16 8.44 4.06 -15.68
N SER A 17 7.71 4.32 -16.75
CA SER A 17 6.48 5.11 -16.73
C SER A 17 5.25 4.24 -16.46
N TRP A 18 4.22 4.83 -15.88
CA TRP A 18 2.91 4.19 -15.71
C TRP A 18 2.32 3.71 -17.03
N ILE A 19 2.55 4.43 -18.13
CA ILE A 19 2.13 4.02 -19.48
C ILE A 19 2.79 2.70 -19.88
N ASN A 20 4.10 2.54 -19.67
CA ASN A 20 4.81 1.32 -20.01
C ASN A 20 4.37 0.14 -19.14
N PHE A 21 4.07 0.38 -17.86
CA PHE A 21 3.49 -0.63 -16.99
C PHE A 21 2.14 -1.12 -17.53
N ARG A 22 1.22 -0.21 -17.89
CA ARG A 22 -0.09 -0.58 -18.44
C ARG A 22 0.01 -1.37 -19.74
N LYS A 23 0.93 -1.00 -20.62
CA LYS A 23 1.20 -1.75 -21.87
C LYS A 23 1.67 -3.18 -21.57
N ALA A 24 2.66 -3.34 -20.68
CA ALA A 24 3.15 -4.66 -20.30
C ALA A 24 2.07 -5.52 -19.62
N ALA A 25 1.23 -4.93 -18.75
CA ALA A 25 0.12 -5.63 -18.13
C ALA A 25 -0.94 -6.06 -19.17
N ALA A 26 -1.27 -5.20 -20.14
CA ALA A 26 -2.21 -5.51 -21.22
C ALA A 26 -1.71 -6.62 -22.14
N GLU A 27 -0.40 -6.65 -22.45
CA GLU A 27 0.23 -7.72 -23.23
C GLU A 27 0.14 -9.08 -22.54
N ILE A 28 0.22 -9.13 -21.20
CA ILE A 28 0.06 -10.38 -20.44
C ILE A 28 -1.42 -10.77 -20.31
N ALA A 29 -2.32 -9.78 -20.24
CA ALA A 29 -3.76 -9.99 -20.11
C ALA A 29 -4.45 -10.42 -21.40
N SER A 30 -3.79 -10.33 -22.57
CA SER A 30 -4.39 -10.44 -23.91
C SER A 30 -5.15 -11.74 -24.22
N ALA A 31 -5.19 -12.68 -23.28
CA ALA A 31 -5.98 -13.92 -23.35
C ALA A 31 -7.39 -13.81 -22.74
N GLU A 32 -7.71 -12.75 -21.98
CA GLU A 32 -8.97 -12.66 -21.22
C GLU A 32 -9.69 -11.32 -21.46
N PRO A 33 -11.03 -11.30 -21.61
CA PRO A 33 -11.82 -10.08 -21.76
C PRO A 33 -11.95 -9.35 -20.42
N ILE A 34 -10.87 -8.71 -19.97
CA ILE A 34 -10.80 -7.98 -18.70
C ILE A 34 -10.68 -6.48 -18.98
N ASP A 35 -11.32 -5.65 -18.16
CA ASP A 35 -11.04 -4.21 -18.12
C ASP A 35 -9.58 -3.97 -17.68
N ILE A 36 -8.74 -3.60 -18.64
CA ILE A 36 -7.31 -3.35 -18.43
C ILE A 36 -7.07 -2.23 -17.42
N GLY A 37 -7.95 -1.23 -17.34
CA GLY A 37 -7.84 -0.12 -16.40
C GLY A 37 -7.98 -0.59 -14.96
N ASP A 38 -9.03 -1.37 -14.68
CA ASP A 38 -9.26 -1.96 -13.36
C ASP A 38 -8.17 -2.97 -12.99
N LEU A 39 -7.78 -3.85 -13.91
CA LEU A 39 -6.68 -4.79 -13.70
C LEU A 39 -5.37 -4.08 -13.36
N CYS A 40 -4.99 -3.04 -14.10
CA CYS A 40 -3.77 -2.28 -13.82
C CYS A 40 -3.83 -1.61 -12.46
N ARG A 41 -5.00 -1.09 -12.05
CA ARG A 41 -5.21 -0.50 -10.74
C ARG A 41 -5.00 -1.54 -9.64
N ASP A 42 -5.55 -2.73 -9.79
CA ASP A 42 -5.46 -3.81 -8.80
C ASP A 42 -4.03 -4.35 -8.70
N LEU A 43 -3.38 -4.61 -9.83
CA LEU A 43 -1.96 -4.98 -9.89
C LEU A 43 -1.08 -3.96 -9.19
N ARG A 44 -1.31 -2.67 -9.43
CA ARG A 44 -0.57 -1.57 -8.80
C ARG A 44 -0.68 -1.63 -7.28
N PHE A 45 -1.91 -1.78 -6.77
CA PHE A 45 -2.15 -1.88 -5.33
C PHE A 45 -1.46 -3.11 -4.73
N GLN A 46 -1.64 -4.28 -5.33
CA GLN A 46 -1.04 -5.52 -4.82
C GLN A 46 0.50 -5.49 -4.85
N LEU A 47 1.11 -4.96 -5.93
CA LEU A 47 2.56 -4.84 -6.04
C LEU A 47 3.15 -3.83 -5.05
N SER A 48 2.46 -2.72 -4.77
CA SER A 48 2.91 -1.73 -3.78
C SER A 48 2.74 -2.21 -2.34
N GLU A 49 1.57 -2.80 -2.03
CA GLU A 49 1.27 -3.40 -0.73
C GLU A 49 2.28 -4.51 -0.40
N ALA A 50 2.55 -5.41 -1.35
CA ALA A 50 3.53 -6.50 -1.18
C ALA A 50 5.00 -6.05 -1.15
N SER A 51 5.25 -4.75 -1.23
CA SER A 51 6.60 -4.16 -1.25
C SER A 51 7.47 -4.67 -2.41
N HIS A 52 6.86 -4.93 -3.57
CA HIS A 52 7.59 -5.25 -4.80
C HIS A 52 7.99 -3.99 -5.57
N VAL A 53 7.06 -3.03 -5.69
CA VAL A 53 7.20 -1.87 -6.58
C VAL A 53 6.60 -0.64 -5.91
N ASP A 54 7.31 0.49 -5.94
CA ASP A 54 6.77 1.79 -5.55
C ASP A 54 6.18 2.48 -6.78
N PHE A 55 4.96 3.04 -6.66
CA PHE A 55 4.27 3.76 -7.73
C PHE A 55 4.07 5.24 -7.36
N PHE A 56 4.40 6.13 -8.29
CA PHE A 56 4.36 7.58 -8.09
C PHE A 56 3.33 8.21 -9.04
N ILE A 57 2.05 7.83 -8.91
CA ILE A 57 1.00 8.18 -9.86
C ILE A 57 0.56 9.65 -9.74
N ASP A 58 0.37 10.18 -8.53
CA ASP A 58 -0.13 11.56 -8.30
C ASP A 58 0.94 12.66 -8.55
N GLY A 59 2.02 12.31 -9.26
CA GLY A 59 3.13 13.18 -9.56
C GLY A 59 3.82 12.77 -10.85
N SER A 60 4.97 12.10 -10.74
CA SER A 60 5.82 11.79 -11.89
C SER A 60 5.25 10.77 -12.89
N GLN A 61 4.16 10.07 -12.56
CA GLN A 61 3.61 8.96 -13.36
C GLN A 61 4.66 7.87 -13.62
N ARG A 62 5.45 7.54 -12.60
CA ARG A 62 6.54 6.55 -12.66
C ARG A 62 6.32 5.39 -11.71
N TRP A 63 7.07 4.33 -11.91
CA TRP A 63 7.21 3.23 -10.97
C TRP A 63 8.68 2.85 -10.83
N LYS A 64 9.02 2.23 -9.69
CA LYS A 64 10.36 1.74 -9.38
C LYS A 64 10.29 0.44 -8.60
N VAL A 65 11.04 -0.55 -9.01
CA VAL A 65 11.15 -1.84 -8.32
C VAL A 65 12.02 -1.68 -7.08
N ARG A 66 11.59 -2.29 -5.98
CA ARG A 66 12.36 -2.34 -4.75
C ARG A 66 13.40 -3.45 -4.83
N PRO A 67 14.60 -3.31 -4.25
CA PRO A 67 15.57 -4.40 -4.22
C PRO A 67 15.00 -5.63 -3.47
N PRO A 68 15.37 -6.86 -3.88
CA PRO A 68 14.92 -8.07 -3.21
C PRO A 68 15.36 -8.11 -1.75
N ILE A 69 14.43 -8.47 -0.86
CA ILE A 69 14.70 -8.72 0.56
C ILE A 69 13.90 -9.92 1.05
N LEU A 70 14.40 -10.59 2.09
CA LEU A 70 13.59 -11.46 2.93
C LEU A 70 13.09 -10.67 4.13
N SER A 71 11.79 -10.49 4.23
CA SER A 71 11.14 -9.79 5.34
C SER A 71 10.55 -10.82 6.31
N GLY A 72 11.09 -10.89 7.53
CA GLY A 72 10.48 -11.66 8.60
C GLY A 72 9.13 -11.07 9.02
N LEU A 73 8.13 -11.93 9.22
CA LEU A 73 6.80 -11.52 9.67
C LEU A 73 6.78 -11.27 11.18
N VAL A 74 5.90 -10.37 11.63
CA VAL A 74 5.76 -10.06 13.07
C VAL A 74 4.97 -11.15 13.78
N ASN A 75 3.90 -11.65 13.17
CA ASN A 75 3.05 -12.69 13.77
C ASN A 75 3.64 -14.09 13.68
N PHE A 76 4.56 -14.31 12.75
CA PHE A 76 5.12 -15.62 12.41
C PHE A 76 6.64 -15.48 12.30
N PRO A 77 7.37 -15.37 13.42
CA PRO A 77 8.80 -15.10 13.42
C PRO A 77 9.65 -16.17 12.71
N GLU A 78 9.10 -17.36 12.51
CA GLU A 78 9.62 -18.49 11.75
C GLU A 78 9.34 -18.40 10.25
N ILE A 79 8.64 -17.36 9.78
CA ILE A 79 8.33 -17.16 8.37
C ILE A 79 8.92 -15.83 7.90
N ALA A 80 9.60 -15.87 6.75
CA ALA A 80 9.97 -14.69 5.98
C ALA A 80 9.34 -14.73 4.60
N ILE A 81 8.96 -13.56 4.09
CA ILE A 81 8.43 -13.41 2.73
C ILE A 81 9.45 -12.72 1.83
N LEU A 82 9.51 -13.14 0.56
CA LEU A 82 10.34 -12.48 -0.45
C LEU A 82 9.61 -11.26 -1.01
N CYS A 83 10.14 -10.08 -0.71
CA CYS A 83 9.67 -8.79 -1.24
C CYS A 83 10.65 -8.25 -2.29
N GLY A 84 10.27 -7.17 -2.99
CA GLY A 84 11.07 -6.54 -4.02
C GLY A 84 11.07 -7.28 -5.36
N GLY A 85 11.97 -6.85 -6.25
CA GLY A 85 12.16 -7.44 -7.56
C GLY A 85 12.71 -8.86 -7.45
N ARG A 86 12.30 -9.74 -8.36
CA ARG A 86 12.76 -11.12 -8.41
C ARG A 86 12.99 -11.58 -9.83
N THR A 87 13.84 -12.58 -9.98
CA THR A 87 14.13 -13.25 -11.24
C THR A 87 14.03 -14.77 -11.04
N PRO A 88 13.82 -15.56 -12.11
CA PRO A 88 13.87 -17.02 -12.01
C PRO A 88 15.18 -17.52 -11.40
N LYS A 89 16.31 -16.90 -11.76
CA LYS A 89 17.64 -17.23 -11.23
C LYS A 89 17.73 -17.00 -9.71
N LEU A 90 17.19 -15.88 -9.21
CA LEU A 90 17.15 -15.62 -7.77
C LEU A 90 16.29 -16.67 -7.04
N LEU A 91 15.11 -17.00 -7.60
CA LEU A 91 14.23 -18.00 -7.00
C LEU A 91 14.86 -19.40 -6.96
N SER A 92 15.57 -19.82 -8.01
CA SER A 92 16.32 -21.09 -7.99
C SER A 92 17.35 -21.12 -6.86
N ARG A 93 18.17 -20.07 -6.75
CA ARG A 93 19.18 -19.97 -5.68
C ARG A 93 18.56 -19.99 -4.29
N ILE A 94 17.40 -19.36 -4.10
CA ILE A 94 16.66 -19.41 -2.83
C ILE A 94 16.20 -20.84 -2.52
N CYS A 95 15.66 -21.57 -3.49
CA CYS A 95 15.24 -22.96 -3.31
C CYS A 95 16.43 -23.86 -2.92
N ASP A 96 17.57 -23.72 -3.61
CA ASP A 96 18.79 -24.50 -3.36
C ASP A 96 19.35 -24.22 -1.95
N ALA A 97 19.42 -22.93 -1.59
CA ALA A 97 19.88 -22.51 -0.27
C ALA A 97 18.92 -22.97 0.84
N ALA A 98 17.61 -22.87 0.64
CA ALA A 98 16.62 -23.33 1.63
C ALA A 98 16.74 -24.84 1.91
N SER A 99 16.96 -25.63 0.86
CA SER A 99 17.19 -27.08 0.97
C SER A 99 18.46 -27.40 1.76
N THR A 100 19.50 -26.56 1.63
CA THR A 100 20.77 -26.70 2.35
C THR A 100 20.66 -26.35 3.84
N PHE A 101 19.80 -25.38 4.18
CA PHE A 101 19.68 -24.85 5.55
C PHE A 101 18.38 -25.28 6.27
N ASN A 102 17.79 -26.42 5.91
CA ASN A 102 16.57 -26.97 6.52
C ASN A 102 15.39 -25.98 6.57
N CYS A 103 15.28 -25.10 5.57
CA CYS A 103 14.13 -24.22 5.40
C CYS A 103 13.17 -24.78 4.36
N LYS A 104 11.88 -24.55 4.55
CA LYS A 104 10.83 -24.94 3.61
C LYS A 104 10.38 -23.73 2.80
N ILE A 105 10.33 -23.90 1.48
CA ILE A 105 9.74 -22.89 0.59
C ILE A 105 8.25 -23.14 0.45
N ILE A 106 7.45 -22.10 0.67
CA ILE A 106 6.00 -22.10 0.45
C ILE A 106 5.69 -21.15 -0.70
N LYS A 107 4.99 -21.64 -1.71
CA LYS A 107 4.48 -20.84 -2.82
C LYS A 107 2.97 -20.77 -2.72
N ASP A 108 2.43 -19.57 -2.66
CA ASP A 108 1.01 -19.33 -2.47
C ASP A 108 0.50 -18.45 -3.63
N ILE A 109 -0.38 -19.05 -4.44
CA ILE A 109 -1.04 -18.43 -5.60
C ILE A 109 -2.49 -18.05 -5.29
N THR A 110 -2.97 -18.32 -4.06
CA THR A 110 -4.40 -18.29 -3.73
C THR A 110 -4.90 -16.87 -3.48
N PHE A 111 -4.03 -15.95 -3.08
CA PHE A 111 -4.45 -14.65 -2.54
C PHE A 111 -4.00 -13.43 -3.33
N GLY A 112 -3.45 -13.60 -4.52
CA GLY A 112 -3.03 -12.46 -5.32
C GLY A 112 -2.74 -12.83 -6.76
N ILE A 113 -2.56 -11.78 -7.56
CA ILE A 113 -2.20 -11.91 -8.96
C ILE A 113 -0.76 -12.45 -9.08
N ILE A 114 0.14 -12.02 -8.19
CA ILE A 114 1.55 -12.41 -8.14
C ILE A 114 1.76 -13.52 -7.09
N THR A 115 2.55 -14.55 -7.43
CA THR A 115 2.83 -15.66 -6.51
C THR A 115 3.55 -15.15 -5.26
N LYS A 116 3.01 -15.39 -4.07
CA LYS A 116 3.73 -15.12 -2.82
C LYS A 116 4.75 -16.23 -2.56
N ILE A 117 5.98 -15.85 -2.23
CA ILE A 117 7.05 -16.79 -1.89
C ILE A 117 7.43 -16.56 -0.43
N SER A 118 7.26 -17.59 0.39
CA SER A 118 7.65 -17.58 1.80
C SER A 118 8.70 -18.65 2.08
N ILE A 119 9.52 -18.38 3.11
CA ILE A 119 10.53 -19.29 3.64
C ILE A 119 10.20 -19.53 5.10
N GLU A 120 9.96 -20.78 5.45
CA GLU A 120 9.65 -21.24 6.80
C GLU A 120 10.89 -21.92 7.40
N GLY A 121 11.30 -21.52 8.60
CA GLY A 121 12.48 -22.05 9.29
C GLY A 121 12.86 -21.20 10.49
N THR A 122 13.96 -21.55 11.18
CA THR A 122 14.47 -20.70 12.25
C THR A 122 15.00 -19.38 11.67
N GLN A 123 14.93 -18.28 12.43
CA GLN A 123 15.49 -16.99 11.97
C GLN A 123 16.98 -17.09 11.60
N LYS A 124 17.73 -17.94 12.29
CA LYS A 124 19.14 -18.20 12.02
C LYS A 124 19.33 -18.85 10.64
N ASP A 125 18.49 -19.81 10.30
CA ASP A 125 18.59 -20.52 9.03
C ASP A 125 18.05 -19.69 7.86
N ILE A 126 16.96 -18.95 8.06
CA ILE A 126 16.47 -17.96 7.08
C ILE A 126 17.55 -16.92 6.77
N ARG A 127 18.29 -16.45 7.79
CA ARG A 127 19.43 -15.54 7.58
C ARG A 127 20.52 -16.17 6.72
N LYS A 128 20.89 -17.43 6.98
CA LYS A 128 21.87 -18.15 6.13
C LYS A 128 21.41 -18.29 4.69
N VAL A 129 20.10 -18.54 4.46
CA VAL A 129 19.52 -18.55 3.12
C VAL A 129 19.72 -17.19 2.44
N ALA A 130 19.40 -16.10 3.13
CA ALA A 130 19.54 -14.73 2.62
C ALA A 130 21.00 -14.41 2.27
N ASP A 131 21.93 -14.69 3.19
CA ASP A 131 23.36 -14.46 3.03
C ASP A 131 23.94 -15.25 1.85
N ASN A 132 23.52 -16.53 1.68
CA ASN A 132 23.96 -17.38 0.58
C ASN A 132 23.51 -16.86 -0.80
N VAL A 133 22.30 -16.32 -0.90
CA VAL A 133 21.80 -15.76 -2.17
C VAL A 133 22.21 -14.30 -2.40
N GLY A 134 22.76 -13.64 -1.37
CA GLY A 134 23.25 -12.27 -1.42
C GLY A 134 22.12 -11.22 -1.34
N ILE A 135 21.07 -11.48 -0.55
CA ILE A 135 20.00 -10.51 -0.29
C ILE A 135 19.83 -10.25 1.21
N PRO A 136 19.39 -9.06 1.63
CA PRO A 136 19.17 -8.78 3.04
C PRO A 136 18.04 -9.60 3.65
N TYR A 137 18.24 -10.10 4.86
CA TYR A 137 17.17 -10.55 5.75
C TYR A 137 16.92 -9.51 6.85
N ILE A 138 15.68 -9.00 6.89
CA ILE A 138 15.25 -8.03 7.91
C ILE A 138 14.16 -8.69 8.76
N PRO A 139 14.47 -9.08 10.01
CA PRO A 139 13.46 -9.61 10.91
C PRO A 139 12.45 -8.51 11.24
N GLN A 140 11.16 -8.86 11.30
CA GLN A 140 10.09 -7.94 11.72
C GLN A 140 10.10 -6.58 10.99
N LYS A 141 10.27 -6.59 9.66
CA LYS A 141 10.40 -5.36 8.85
C LYS A 141 9.26 -4.36 9.08
N ALA A 142 8.04 -4.84 9.33
CA ALA A 142 6.88 -4.02 9.64
C ALA A 142 7.13 -3.09 10.84
N THR A 143 7.77 -3.59 11.90
CA THR A 143 8.11 -2.80 13.09
C THR A 143 9.05 -1.65 12.74
N PHE A 144 10.12 -1.93 12.01
CA PHE A 144 11.05 -0.88 11.56
C PHE A 144 10.37 0.17 10.67
N LEU A 145 9.57 -0.26 9.69
CA LEU A 145 8.86 0.67 8.81
C LEU A 145 7.81 1.51 9.56
N SER A 146 7.21 0.97 10.62
CA SER A 146 6.25 1.71 11.42
C SER A 146 6.88 2.84 12.24
N GLN A 147 8.18 2.79 12.50
CA GLN A 147 8.93 3.87 13.16
C GLN A 147 9.10 5.10 12.25
N ASP A 148 9.05 4.89 10.93
CA ASP A 148 9.15 5.96 9.92
C ASP A 148 7.80 6.69 9.71
N PHE A 149 6.74 6.30 10.42
CA PHE A 149 5.46 6.99 10.31
C PHE A 149 5.55 8.42 10.81
N VAL A 150 5.30 9.37 9.91
CA VAL A 150 4.96 10.74 10.28
C VAL A 150 3.45 10.78 10.52
N PRO A 151 2.96 11.17 11.72
CA PRO A 151 1.53 11.28 11.97
C PRO A 151 0.84 12.18 10.94
N ILE A 152 -0.37 11.82 10.49
CA ILE A 152 -1.01 12.47 9.34
C ILE A 152 -1.26 13.97 9.55
N LEU A 153 -1.58 14.38 10.78
CA LEU A 153 -1.76 15.78 11.13
C LEU A 153 -0.43 16.54 11.09
N LYS A 154 0.67 15.90 11.47
CA LYS A 154 2.02 16.47 11.31
C LYS A 154 2.42 16.54 9.83
N GLN A 155 2.00 15.59 9.00
CA GLN A 155 2.19 15.70 7.54
C GLN A 155 1.41 16.90 6.98
N LEU A 156 0.16 17.10 7.41
CA LEU A 156 -0.67 18.23 7.01
C LEU A 156 -0.06 19.58 7.41
N GLU A 157 0.52 19.68 8.61
CA GLU A 157 1.21 20.89 9.08
C GLU A 157 2.45 21.23 8.23
N ASN A 158 3.19 20.21 7.80
CA ASN A 158 4.43 20.36 7.03
C ASN A 158 4.20 20.34 5.51
N ALA A 159 2.95 20.19 5.05
CA ALA A 159 2.65 20.10 3.64
C ALA A 159 2.88 21.45 2.94
N ASP A 160 3.42 21.38 1.72
CA ASP A 160 3.72 22.57 0.93
C ASP A 160 2.43 23.33 0.59
N GLU A 161 2.46 24.66 0.77
CA GLU A 161 1.41 25.54 0.28
C GLU A 161 1.34 25.43 -1.24
N GLY A 162 0.13 25.21 -1.74
CA GLY A 162 -0.10 24.93 -3.14
C GLY A 162 -1.10 25.90 -3.74
N ILE A 163 -0.77 26.45 -4.90
CA ILE A 163 -1.67 27.34 -5.64
C ILE A 163 -2.31 26.54 -6.78
N PRO A 164 -3.62 26.22 -6.71
CA PRO A 164 -4.30 25.58 -7.84
C PRO A 164 -4.37 26.56 -9.01
N LEU A 165 -4.15 26.05 -10.24
CA LEU A 165 -4.26 26.88 -11.44
C LEU A 165 -5.74 27.10 -11.80
N VAL A 166 -6.07 28.32 -12.23
CA VAL A 166 -7.46 28.77 -12.50
C VAL A 166 -8.20 27.90 -13.53
N LYS A 167 -7.49 27.22 -14.44
CA LYS A 167 -8.08 26.44 -15.55
C LYS A 167 -8.34 24.95 -15.22
N TRP A 168 -8.14 24.52 -13.98
CA TRP A 168 -8.25 23.11 -13.62
C TRP A 168 -9.70 22.73 -13.30
N GLU A 169 -10.13 21.56 -13.79
CA GLU A 169 -11.39 20.95 -13.36
C GLU A 169 -11.30 20.65 -11.86
N ARG A 170 -12.37 20.94 -11.12
CA ARG A 170 -12.36 20.88 -9.66
C ARG A 170 -13.53 20.06 -9.15
N GLU A 171 -13.21 19.05 -8.35
CA GLU A 171 -14.16 18.21 -7.63
C GLU A 171 -13.85 18.23 -6.13
N SER A 172 -14.87 18.07 -5.29
CA SER A 172 -14.71 17.87 -3.84
C SER A 172 -15.00 16.42 -3.45
N PHE A 173 -14.40 15.95 -2.37
CA PHE A 173 -14.72 14.65 -1.80
C PHE A 173 -15.97 14.75 -0.91
N ASP A 174 -17.03 14.05 -1.30
CA ASP A 174 -18.25 13.92 -0.52
C ASP A 174 -18.06 12.83 0.55
N TRP A 175 -18.14 13.22 1.82
CA TRP A 175 -17.92 12.32 2.95
C TRP A 175 -19.06 11.32 3.18
N GLN A 176 -20.29 11.66 2.77
CA GLN A 176 -21.45 10.79 2.92
C GLN A 176 -21.48 9.75 1.81
N LEU A 177 -21.31 10.20 0.57
CA LEU A 177 -21.33 9.35 -0.62
C LEU A 177 -19.99 8.66 -0.88
N ARG A 178 -18.93 9.07 -0.17
CA ARG A 178 -17.57 8.55 -0.30
C ARG A 178 -17.05 8.59 -1.73
N ARG A 179 -17.33 9.68 -2.45
CA ARG A 179 -16.97 9.86 -3.86
C ARG A 179 -16.64 11.30 -4.20
N TRP A 180 -15.98 11.50 -5.33
CA TRP A 180 -15.75 12.84 -5.86
C TRP A 180 -17.02 13.38 -6.51
N THR A 181 -17.32 14.65 -6.28
CA THR A 181 -18.49 15.35 -6.84
C THR A 181 -18.09 16.72 -7.38
N ASP A 182 -18.75 17.14 -8.47
CA ASP A 182 -18.58 18.48 -9.06
C ASP A 182 -19.23 19.59 -8.20
N SER A 183 -20.12 19.19 -7.28
CA SER A 183 -20.76 20.10 -6.35
C SER A 183 -19.73 20.60 -5.33
N ALA A 184 -19.24 21.83 -5.53
CA ALA A 184 -18.68 22.61 -4.44
C ALA A 184 -19.79 22.80 -3.40
N SER A 185 -19.95 21.84 -2.50
CA SER A 185 -20.85 21.99 -1.35
C SER A 185 -20.46 23.29 -0.64
N SER A 186 -21.46 24.01 -0.14
CA SER A 186 -21.34 25.37 0.40
C SER A 186 -20.31 25.55 1.53
N ASN A 187 -19.71 24.45 2.02
CA ASN A 187 -18.65 24.45 3.01
C ASN A 187 -17.28 24.09 2.38
N THR A 188 -16.70 25.05 1.67
CA THR A 188 -15.51 24.87 0.83
C THR A 188 -14.21 24.53 1.58
N LYS A 189 -14.20 24.69 2.91
CA LYS A 189 -13.02 24.40 3.74
C LYS A 189 -13.00 22.98 4.30
N ASN A 190 -14.14 22.29 4.29
CA ASN A 190 -14.30 21.02 5.00
C ASN A 190 -14.25 19.78 4.09
N THR A 191 -13.42 19.82 3.06
CA THR A 191 -13.32 18.74 2.08
C THR A 191 -11.90 18.62 1.52
N VAL A 192 -11.65 17.51 0.84
CA VAL A 192 -10.50 17.37 -0.04
C VAL A 192 -10.89 17.85 -1.42
N TRP A 193 -10.05 18.69 -2.01
CA TRP A 193 -10.21 19.12 -3.39
C TRP A 193 -9.34 18.28 -4.30
N LYS A 194 -9.93 17.76 -5.37
CA LYS A 194 -9.20 17.18 -6.50
C LYS A 194 -9.24 18.19 -7.62
N TYR A 195 -8.05 18.54 -8.11
CA TYR A 195 -7.91 19.31 -9.32
C TYR A 195 -7.30 18.44 -10.41
N SER A 196 -7.91 18.46 -11.59
CA SER A 196 -7.50 17.65 -12.74
C SER A 196 -7.09 18.55 -13.90
N TYR A 197 -5.97 18.20 -14.54
CA TYR A 197 -5.54 18.82 -15.80
C TYR A 197 -4.84 17.80 -16.68
N TYR A 198 -5.41 17.56 -17.86
CA TYR A 198 -5.07 16.42 -18.73
C TYR A 198 -5.10 15.09 -17.96
N ASN A 199 -3.93 14.51 -17.68
CA ASN A 199 -3.77 13.24 -16.98
C ASN A 199 -3.19 13.40 -15.57
N ASN A 200 -2.95 14.64 -15.13
CA ASN A 200 -2.41 14.93 -13.81
C ASN A 200 -3.55 15.27 -12.85
N ARG A 201 -3.46 14.71 -11.65
CA ARG A 201 -4.40 14.95 -10.55
C ARG A 201 -3.63 15.43 -9.36
N HIS A 202 -4.14 16.49 -8.74
CA HIS A 202 -3.54 17.11 -7.57
C HIS A 202 -4.60 17.23 -6.49
N TYR A 203 -4.21 16.90 -5.27
CA TYR A 203 -5.12 16.88 -4.13
C TYR A 203 -4.70 17.97 -3.14
N PHE A 204 -5.69 18.76 -2.71
CA PHE A 204 -5.48 19.90 -1.84
C PHE A 204 -6.46 19.89 -0.68
N VAL A 205 -6.00 20.40 0.44
CA VAL A 205 -6.72 20.45 1.71
C VAL A 205 -6.39 21.73 2.44
N TYR A 206 -7.31 22.20 3.28
CA TYR A 206 -7.00 23.31 4.18
C TYR A 206 -6.37 22.78 5.46
N ASN A 207 -5.19 23.29 5.81
CA ASN A 207 -4.57 23.00 7.10
C ASN A 207 -5.25 23.79 8.25
N GLN A 208 -4.82 23.57 9.49
CA GLN A 208 -5.39 24.23 10.68
C GLN A 208 -5.21 25.75 10.67
N GLN A 209 -4.26 26.29 9.90
CA GLN A 209 -4.03 27.72 9.73
C GLN A 209 -4.90 28.33 8.62
N GLY A 210 -5.75 27.52 7.97
CA GLY A 210 -6.58 27.95 6.84
C GLY A 210 -5.81 28.12 5.53
N LYS A 211 -4.57 27.60 5.42
CA LYS A 211 -3.80 27.59 4.18
C LYS A 211 -4.16 26.38 3.33
N LEU A 212 -4.23 26.57 2.02
CA LEU A 212 -4.45 25.49 1.07
C LEU A 212 -3.11 24.79 0.76
N VAL A 213 -2.97 23.54 1.19
CA VAL A 213 -1.74 22.76 1.03
C VAL A 213 -1.97 21.56 0.13
N ARG A 214 -0.91 21.13 -0.56
CA ARG A 214 -0.94 19.97 -1.45
C ARG A 214 -0.51 18.71 -0.70
N MET A 215 -1.26 17.62 -0.88
CA MET A 215 -0.92 16.30 -0.33
C MET A 215 -1.20 15.19 -1.35
N PRO A 216 -0.61 13.99 -1.22
CA PRO A 216 -1.05 12.84 -2.01
C PRO A 216 -2.49 12.43 -1.64
N LYS A 217 -3.18 11.73 -2.55
CA LYS A 217 -4.64 11.53 -2.47
C LYS A 217 -5.12 10.97 -1.13
N HIS A 218 -4.55 9.85 -0.70
CA HIS A 218 -5.06 9.11 0.46
C HIS A 218 -4.71 9.86 1.74
N GLU A 219 -3.52 10.44 1.82
CA GLU A 219 -3.05 11.28 2.90
C GLU A 219 -3.95 12.50 3.07
N ALA A 220 -4.36 13.16 1.97
CA ALA A 220 -5.30 14.28 1.99
C ALA A 220 -6.66 13.87 2.58
N ILE A 221 -7.20 12.71 2.18
CA ILE A 221 -8.46 12.17 2.69
C ILE A 221 -8.37 11.88 4.19
N TYR A 222 -7.33 11.18 4.63
CA TYR A 222 -7.15 10.85 6.04
C TYR A 222 -6.84 12.09 6.90
N ALA A 223 -6.10 13.07 6.38
CA ALA A 223 -5.85 14.34 7.07
C ALA A 223 -7.14 15.10 7.36
N MET A 224 -8.02 15.26 6.37
CA MET A 224 -9.29 15.95 6.58
C MET A 224 -10.26 15.14 7.44
N ALA A 225 -10.29 13.81 7.28
CA ALA A 225 -11.08 12.97 8.14
C ALA A 225 -10.63 13.05 9.61
N ALA A 226 -9.33 13.15 9.86
CA ALA A 226 -8.79 13.37 11.20
C ALA A 226 -9.21 14.73 11.79
N LEU A 227 -9.14 15.81 11.00
CA LEU A 227 -9.56 17.15 11.46
C LEU A 227 -11.05 17.23 11.82
N PHE A 228 -11.90 16.47 11.12
CA PHE A 228 -13.36 16.48 11.34
C PHE A 228 -13.88 15.25 12.09
N CYS A 229 -13.00 14.45 12.69
CA CYS A 229 -13.38 13.27 13.46
C CYS A 229 -14.23 12.27 12.66
N ILE A 230 -14.01 12.18 11.34
CA ILE A 230 -14.74 11.27 10.45
C ILE A 230 -14.05 9.90 10.49
N PRO A 231 -14.75 8.83 10.93
CA PRO A 231 -14.17 7.49 10.93
C PRO A 231 -14.09 6.95 9.49
N LEU A 232 -12.88 6.56 9.08
CA LEU A 232 -12.59 5.88 7.81
C LEU A 232 -12.02 4.47 8.00
N LEU A 233 -11.60 4.16 9.22
CA LEU A 233 -10.85 2.97 9.57
C LEU A 233 -11.43 2.37 10.83
N VAL A 234 -11.72 1.07 10.79
CA VAL A 234 -12.28 0.33 11.93
C VAL A 234 -11.41 -0.88 12.20
N TYR A 235 -11.17 -1.17 13.48
CA TYR A 235 -10.47 -2.36 13.91
C TYR A 235 -11.38 -3.25 14.77
N ASN A 236 -11.56 -4.50 14.36
CA ASN A 236 -12.23 -5.52 15.15
C ASN A 236 -11.17 -6.32 15.92
N LYS A 237 -11.10 -6.10 17.24
CA LYS A 237 -10.12 -6.78 18.12
C LYS A 237 -10.32 -8.28 18.18
N THR A 238 -11.57 -8.76 18.14
CA THR A 238 -11.90 -10.20 18.22
C THR A 238 -11.46 -10.93 16.95
N GLN A 239 -11.75 -10.34 15.79
CA GLN A 239 -11.37 -10.92 14.49
C GLN A 239 -9.94 -10.57 14.07
N ARG A 240 -9.28 -9.66 14.78
CA ARG A 240 -7.97 -9.09 14.43
C ARG A 240 -7.96 -8.52 13.01
N THR A 241 -9.02 -7.81 12.65
CA THR A 241 -9.22 -7.27 11.30
C THR A 241 -9.25 -5.75 11.31
N LEU A 242 -8.53 -5.15 10.37
CA LEU A 242 -8.61 -3.73 10.07
C LEU A 242 -9.40 -3.57 8.77
N ILE A 243 -10.34 -2.63 8.73
CA ILE A 243 -11.28 -2.48 7.62
C ILE A 243 -11.37 -1.01 7.23
N THR A 244 -11.32 -0.75 5.93
CA THR A 244 -11.61 0.57 5.34
C THR A 244 -12.47 0.43 4.09
N ASP A 245 -13.06 1.52 3.61
CA ASP A 245 -13.83 1.53 2.37
C ASP A 245 -12.91 1.55 1.14
N ILE A 246 -13.33 0.94 0.03
CA ILE A 246 -12.57 0.94 -1.23
C ILE A 246 -12.34 2.35 -1.80
N SER A 247 -13.20 3.31 -1.46
CA SER A 247 -13.06 4.71 -1.83
C SER A 247 -12.01 5.46 -1.00
N THR A 248 -11.70 4.96 0.21
CA THR A 248 -10.75 5.54 1.15
C THR A 248 -9.67 4.53 1.55
N PRO A 249 -8.95 3.92 0.59
CA PRO A 249 -7.91 2.95 0.91
C PRO A 249 -6.80 3.60 1.75
N LEU A 250 -6.11 2.79 2.55
CA LEU A 250 -4.96 3.25 3.32
C LEU A 250 -3.87 3.83 2.38
N PRO A 251 -3.12 4.85 2.84
CA PRO A 251 -1.90 5.27 2.18
C PRO A 251 -0.90 4.11 2.08
N GLU A 252 -0.11 4.10 1.00
CA GLU A 252 0.62 2.91 0.58
C GLU A 252 1.59 2.37 1.65
N LEU A 253 2.23 3.26 2.41
CA LEU A 253 3.15 2.86 3.48
C LEU A 253 2.42 2.09 4.60
N TYR A 254 1.19 2.48 4.94
CA TYR A 254 0.39 1.84 5.99
C TYR A 254 -0.07 0.45 5.53
N ALA A 255 -0.63 0.34 4.31
CA ALA A 255 -1.00 -0.95 3.72
C ALA A 255 0.21 -1.91 3.66
N ARG A 256 1.38 -1.39 3.29
CA ARG A 256 2.61 -2.17 3.25
C ARG A 256 3.09 -2.68 4.61
N VAL A 257 3.03 -1.85 5.65
CA VAL A 257 3.35 -2.28 7.03
C VAL A 257 2.42 -3.42 7.47
N ILE A 258 1.13 -3.30 7.15
CA ILE A 258 0.13 -4.33 7.42
C ILE A 258 0.46 -5.64 6.68
N TYR A 259 0.77 -5.56 5.38
CA TYR A 259 1.20 -6.72 4.59
C TYR A 259 2.42 -7.41 5.19
N LEU A 260 3.45 -6.65 5.56
CA LEU A 260 4.69 -7.19 6.13
C LEU A 260 4.50 -7.73 7.55
N CYS A 261 3.43 -7.32 8.25
CA CYS A 261 3.06 -7.89 9.54
C CYS A 261 2.39 -9.26 9.37
N ALA A 262 1.42 -9.36 8.45
CA ALA A 262 0.54 -10.51 8.32
C ALA A 262 0.95 -11.53 7.23
N GLY A 263 1.86 -11.15 6.32
CA GLY A 263 2.31 -11.98 5.20
C GLY A 263 1.23 -12.30 4.18
N ARG A 264 0.21 -11.44 4.08
CA ARG A 264 -0.94 -11.64 3.20
C ARG A 264 -1.46 -10.31 2.65
N PRO A 265 -1.95 -10.29 1.40
CA PRO A 265 -2.57 -9.10 0.83
C PRO A 265 -3.93 -8.82 1.47
N SER A 266 -4.33 -7.57 1.38
CA SER A 266 -5.69 -7.16 1.65
C SER A 266 -6.69 -7.83 0.69
N ARG A 267 -7.96 -7.90 1.09
CA ARG A 267 -9.04 -8.39 0.24
C ARG A 267 -10.13 -7.36 0.11
N ILE A 268 -10.74 -7.30 -1.07
CA ILE A 268 -11.95 -6.52 -1.27
C ILE A 268 -13.15 -7.44 -0.97
N GLU A 269 -13.88 -7.13 0.09
CA GLU A 269 -15.08 -7.86 0.53
C GLU A 269 -16.22 -6.83 0.66
N GLN A 270 -17.29 -6.96 -0.14
CA GLN A 270 -18.48 -6.08 -0.07
C GLN A 270 -18.18 -4.57 -0.16
N GLY A 271 -17.25 -4.16 -1.02
CA GLY A 271 -16.85 -2.75 -1.16
C GLY A 271 -15.89 -2.24 -0.08
N GLN A 272 -15.44 -3.12 0.81
CA GLN A 272 -14.47 -2.80 1.86
C GLN A 272 -13.14 -3.49 1.60
N ILE A 273 -12.05 -2.85 2.00
CA ILE A 273 -10.72 -3.43 2.03
C ILE A 273 -10.47 -4.00 3.43
N VAL A 274 -10.31 -5.30 3.50
CA VAL A 274 -10.15 -6.08 4.74
C VAL A 274 -8.71 -6.56 4.86
N TYR A 275 -8.07 -6.16 5.95
CA TYR A 275 -6.75 -6.63 6.36
C TYR A 275 -6.91 -7.57 7.56
N LYS A 276 -6.40 -8.80 7.47
CA LYS A 276 -6.58 -9.84 8.50
C LYS A 276 -5.30 -10.10 9.29
N ASP A 277 -5.49 -10.56 10.53
CA ASP A 277 -4.44 -10.99 11.46
C ASP A 277 -3.52 -9.87 11.94
N ILE A 278 -4.09 -8.67 12.12
CA ILE A 278 -3.34 -7.52 12.58
C ILE A 278 -3.32 -7.53 14.11
N PRO A 279 -2.14 -7.47 14.77
CA PRO A 279 -2.08 -7.31 16.23
C PRO A 279 -2.75 -6.03 16.69
N ALA A 280 -3.37 -6.05 17.86
CA ALA A 280 -4.05 -4.88 18.42
C ALA A 280 -3.10 -3.68 18.61
N ASP A 281 -1.86 -3.93 19.03
CA ASP A 281 -0.87 -2.87 19.25
C ASP A 281 -0.46 -2.19 17.94
N LEU A 282 -0.25 -2.97 16.88
CA LEU A 282 0.05 -2.44 15.55
C LEU A 282 -1.16 -1.70 14.98
N ALA A 283 -2.38 -2.24 15.12
CA ALA A 283 -3.59 -1.57 14.70
C ALA A 283 -3.76 -0.22 15.44
N GLY A 284 -3.53 -0.19 16.76
CA GLY A 284 -3.54 1.03 17.56
C GLY A 284 -2.56 2.08 17.06
N LEU A 285 -1.31 1.67 16.81
CA LEU A 285 -0.28 2.55 16.25
C LEU A 285 -0.69 3.11 14.89
N LEU A 286 -1.13 2.25 13.95
CA LEU A 286 -1.53 2.63 12.59
C LEU A 286 -2.71 3.60 12.62
N MET A 287 -3.74 3.30 13.42
CA MET A 287 -4.93 4.14 13.53
C MET A 287 -4.58 5.52 14.09
N VAL A 288 -3.81 5.59 15.18
CA VAL A 288 -3.41 6.89 15.75
C VAL A 288 -2.52 7.67 14.79
N ALA A 289 -1.53 7.02 14.18
CA ALA A 289 -0.63 7.67 13.21
C ALA A 289 -1.40 8.25 12.01
N ILE A 290 -2.45 7.57 11.55
CA ILE A 290 -3.29 8.03 10.44
C ILE A 290 -4.47 8.93 10.88
N GLY A 291 -4.46 9.40 12.14
CA GLY A 291 -5.44 10.36 12.65
C GLY A 291 -6.84 9.77 12.87
N GLN A 292 -6.90 8.46 13.15
CA GLN A 292 -8.12 7.73 13.50
C GLN A 292 -8.07 7.33 14.99
N LEU A 293 -9.22 7.05 15.59
CA LEU A 293 -9.25 6.68 17.01
C LEU A 293 -8.51 5.39 17.30
N HIS A 294 -7.82 5.35 18.44
CA HIS A 294 -7.27 4.11 18.97
C HIS A 294 -8.40 3.08 19.22
N PRO A 295 -8.23 1.78 18.89
CA PRO A 295 -9.29 0.78 19.05
C PRO A 295 -9.84 0.60 20.47
N GLY A 296 -9.06 1.02 21.48
CA GLY A 296 -9.46 1.01 22.88
C GLY A 296 -10.36 2.18 23.30
N LEU A 297 -10.57 3.17 22.42
CA LEU A 297 -11.39 4.34 22.68
C LEU A 297 -12.71 4.22 21.90
N ARG A 298 -13.82 4.60 22.54
CA ARG A 298 -15.10 4.84 21.86
C ARG A 298 -15.37 6.34 21.84
N TRP A 299 -15.96 6.84 20.76
CA TRP A 299 -16.54 8.19 20.76
C TRP A 299 -17.62 8.25 21.83
N VAL A 300 -17.44 9.11 22.84
CA VAL A 300 -18.54 9.57 23.67
C VAL A 300 -19.11 10.77 22.93
N ASN A 301 -20.25 10.57 22.27
CA ASN A 301 -21.03 11.67 21.70
C ASN A 301 -21.86 12.33 22.80
#